data_AF-A0A7W5ID76-F1
#
_entry.id   AF-A0A7W5ID76-F1
#
_cell.length_a   1.000
_cell.length_b   1.000
_cell.length_c   1.000
_cell.angle_alpha   90.00
_cell.angle_beta   90.00
_cell.angle_gamma   90.00
#
_symmetry.space_group_name_H-M   'P 1'
#
loop_
_entity.id
_entity.type
_entity.pdbx_description
1 polymer ?
#
loop_
_entity_poly.entity_id
_entity_poly.type
_entity_poly.pdbx_seq_one_letter_code
_entity_poly.pdbx_strand_id
1 'polypeptide(L)'
;MSTTALVEGKIVQCIGAVIDVEFPREHMPKIYDALVLDGSELTLEVQQQLGDGVVRTICLGASDGLRRGTVVKNTGKPISVPVGKPTLGRIMDVLGRPIDEAGPIVSETTRAIHQKAPAFEDLSPSAELLETGIKVIDLVCPFAKGGKVGLFGGAGVGKTVNMMELINNIAKEHGGYSVFAGVGERTREGNDFYHEMKDSNVLDKVALVYGQMNEPPGNRLRVALTGLTMAEHFRDEGLDVLFFVDNIYRFTLAGTEVSALLGRMPSAVGYQPTLAEEMGKLQERITSTKKGSITSVQAVYVPADDLTDPSPATTFGHLDATVVLSRDIASLGIYPAVDPLDSTSRQIDPNVIGEEHYTITRRVQQTLQRYKELRDIIAILGMDELSPEDKLSVARARKIQRFLSQPFHVAEVFTGSPGKYVPLKETIRGFKMIVDGECDHLPEQAFYMVGTIDEAFEKAKKIQ
;
A
#
# COMPACT_ATOMS: atom_id res chain seq x y z
N MET A 1 -0.38 -13.47 41.10
CA MET A 1 -0.48 -14.02 39.75
C MET A 1 0.70 -14.95 39.55
N SER A 2 0.46 -16.23 39.29
CA SER A 2 1.51 -17.25 39.18
C SER A 2 2.47 -16.91 38.04
N THR A 3 3.70 -16.49 38.37
CA THR A 3 4.81 -16.40 37.43
C THR A 3 5.21 -17.82 37.05
N THR A 4 4.62 -18.33 35.98
CA THR A 4 5.09 -19.56 35.33
C THR A 4 6.52 -19.30 34.88
N ALA A 5 7.49 -20.06 35.41
CA ALA A 5 8.88 -19.90 35.04
C ALA A 5 9.02 -20.06 33.51
N LEU A 6 9.58 -19.06 32.84
CA LEU A 6 9.81 -19.11 31.40
C LEU A 6 10.79 -20.25 31.11
N VAL A 7 10.43 -21.10 30.16
CA VAL A 7 11.27 -22.24 29.77
C VAL A 7 12.52 -21.69 29.10
N GLU A 8 13.69 -22.16 29.55
CA GLU A 8 14.98 -21.75 29.02
C GLU A 8 15.53 -22.77 28.03
N GLY A 9 16.16 -22.25 26.97
CA GLY A 9 16.91 -22.99 25.97
C GLY A 9 18.30 -22.40 25.77
N LYS A 10 19.13 -23.07 24.99
CA LYS A 10 20.51 -22.65 24.71
C LYS A 10 20.78 -22.59 23.22
N ILE A 11 21.49 -21.56 22.78
CA ILE A 11 21.91 -21.46 21.38
C ILE A 11 22.90 -22.58 21.06
N VAL A 12 22.61 -23.39 20.04
CA VAL A 12 23.49 -24.47 19.58
C VAL A 12 24.22 -24.11 18.29
N GLN A 13 23.63 -23.27 17.44
CA GLN A 13 24.22 -22.88 16.16
C GLN A 13 23.76 -21.48 15.73
N CYS A 14 24.66 -20.72 15.10
CA CYS A 14 24.37 -19.43 14.49
C CYS A 14 24.84 -19.44 13.03
N ILE A 15 23.94 -19.21 12.07
CA ILE A 15 24.25 -19.05 10.65
C ILE A 15 23.59 -17.75 10.16
N GLY A 16 24.35 -16.66 10.14
CA GLY A 16 23.81 -15.34 9.77
C GLY A 16 22.63 -14.96 10.68
N ALA A 17 21.45 -14.73 10.10
CA ALA A 17 20.22 -14.42 10.84
C ALA A 17 19.45 -15.65 11.34
N VAL A 18 19.90 -16.87 11.04
CA VAL A 18 19.26 -18.11 11.49
C VAL A 18 19.99 -18.65 12.71
N ILE A 19 19.24 -18.81 13.80
CA ILE A 19 19.77 -19.26 15.09
C ILE A 19 19.01 -20.52 15.50
N ASP A 20 19.74 -21.61 15.72
CA ASP A 20 19.16 -22.85 16.23
C ASP A 20 19.32 -22.88 17.76
N VAL A 21 18.22 -23.14 18.47
CA VAL A 21 18.13 -23.11 19.93
C VAL A 21 17.60 -24.45 20.43
N GLU A 22 18.29 -25.05 21.39
CA GLU A 22 17.90 -26.31 22.03
C GLU A 22 17.12 -26.04 23.31
N PHE A 23 15.94 -26.65 23.42
CA PHE A 23 15.06 -26.64 24.59
C PHE A 23 14.87 -28.06 25.13
N PRO A 24 14.50 -28.21 26.41
CA PRO A 24 14.04 -29.49 26.93
C PRO A 24 12.89 -30.05 26.08
N ARG A 25 12.96 -31.34 25.71
CA ARG A 25 12.03 -31.99 24.77
C ARG A 25 10.55 -31.84 25.15
N GLU A 26 10.25 -31.83 26.44
CA GLU A 26 8.87 -31.71 26.95
C GLU A 26 8.31 -30.28 26.85
N HIS A 27 9.17 -29.29 26.64
CA HIS A 27 8.82 -27.86 26.65
C HIS A 27 9.26 -27.16 25.37
N MET A 28 9.16 -27.85 24.24
CA MET A 28 9.56 -27.31 22.94
C MET A 28 8.65 -26.14 22.52
N PRO A 29 9.22 -24.98 22.15
CA PRO A 29 8.45 -23.84 21.64
C PRO A 29 7.66 -24.19 20.38
N LYS A 30 6.50 -23.55 20.19
CA LYS A 30 5.68 -23.72 18.98
C LYS A 30 6.24 -22.87 17.85
N ILE A 31 5.87 -23.22 16.62
CA ILE A 31 6.14 -22.37 15.45
C ILE A 31 5.48 -21.00 15.67
N TYR A 32 6.22 -19.94 15.38
CA TYR A 32 5.93 -18.54 15.61
C TYR A 32 6.03 -18.04 17.06
N ASP A 33 6.37 -18.87 18.04
CA ASP A 33 6.67 -18.36 19.38
C ASP A 33 7.87 -17.41 19.32
N ALA A 34 7.78 -16.31 20.07
CA ALA A 34 8.87 -15.38 20.27
C ALA A 34 9.79 -15.90 21.39
N LEU A 35 11.09 -15.87 21.14
CA LEU A 35 12.11 -16.17 22.13
C LEU A 35 12.95 -14.92 22.38
N VAL A 36 13.30 -14.67 23.63
CA VAL A 36 14.07 -13.48 24.04
C VAL A 36 15.39 -13.93 24.64
N LEU A 37 16.49 -13.32 24.22
CA LEU A 37 17.80 -13.59 24.80
C LEU A 37 17.90 -13.07 26.23
N ASP A 38 18.55 -13.83 27.11
CA ASP A 38 18.78 -13.34 28.47
C ASP A 38 19.79 -12.17 28.47
N GLY A 39 19.41 -11.04 29.09
CA GLY A 39 20.24 -9.84 29.14
C GLY A 39 20.34 -9.05 27.82
N SER A 40 19.52 -9.34 26.81
CA SER A 40 19.45 -8.62 25.55
C SER A 40 18.00 -8.41 25.11
N GLU A 41 17.71 -7.32 24.39
CA GLU A 41 16.40 -7.11 23.76
C GLU A 41 16.25 -7.84 22.42
N LEU A 42 17.23 -8.67 22.05
CA LEU A 42 17.19 -9.42 20.80
C LEU A 42 16.11 -10.50 20.86
N THR A 43 15.19 -10.44 19.91
CA THR A 43 14.08 -11.38 19.78
C THR A 43 14.33 -12.33 18.62
N LEU A 44 14.05 -13.61 18.83
CA LEU A 44 14.08 -14.66 17.81
C LEU A 44 12.65 -15.17 17.59
N GLU A 45 12.27 -15.44 16.34
CA GLU A 45 10.98 -16.06 16.02
C GLU A 45 11.18 -17.50 15.53
N VAL A 46 10.51 -18.45 16.18
CA VAL A 46 10.59 -19.87 15.80
C VAL A 46 9.95 -20.11 14.43
N GLN A 47 10.71 -20.69 13.49
CA GLN A 47 10.24 -21.01 12.14
C GLN A 47 10.01 -22.50 11.92
N GLN A 48 10.85 -23.35 12.51
CA GLN A 48 10.82 -24.80 12.29
C GLN A 48 11.22 -25.53 13.57
N GLN A 49 10.72 -26.75 13.73
CA GLN A 49 11.16 -27.70 14.75
C GLN A 49 11.99 -28.77 14.04
N LEU A 50 13.29 -28.85 14.33
CA LEU A 50 14.22 -29.76 13.64
C LEU A 50 14.21 -31.17 14.24
N GLY A 51 13.73 -31.31 15.48
CA GLY A 51 13.79 -32.55 16.25
C GLY A 51 14.75 -32.44 17.43
N ASP A 52 14.72 -33.44 18.32
CA ASP A 52 15.61 -33.54 19.50
C ASP A 52 15.60 -32.33 20.45
N GLY A 53 14.52 -31.53 20.45
CA GLY A 53 14.43 -30.31 21.26
C GLY A 53 15.01 -29.07 20.59
N VAL A 54 15.55 -29.20 19.37
CA VAL A 54 16.11 -28.07 18.61
C VAL A 54 15.04 -27.41 17.76
N VAL A 55 14.91 -26.10 17.92
CA VAL A 55 14.08 -25.22 17.10
C VAL A 55 14.97 -24.30 16.27
N ARG A 56 14.59 -24.10 15.02
CA ARG A 56 15.22 -23.14 14.11
C ARG A 56 14.47 -21.82 14.15
N THR A 57 15.20 -20.75 14.39
CA THR A 57 14.62 -19.42 14.54
C THR A 57 15.24 -18.42 13.58
N ILE A 58 14.53 -17.31 13.36
CA ILE A 58 15.06 -16.13 12.68
C ILE A 58 15.24 -15.02 13.70
N CYS A 59 16.39 -14.37 13.63
CA CYS A 59 16.72 -13.24 14.46
C CYS A 59 16.07 -11.95 13.95
N LEU A 60 15.42 -11.22 14.86
CA LEU A 60 14.81 -9.92 14.60
C LEU A 60 15.68 -8.78 15.15
N GLY A 61 16.85 -8.63 14.54
CA GLY A 61 17.90 -7.70 14.93
C GLY A 61 19.28 -8.22 14.50
N ALA A 62 20.33 -7.48 14.85
CA ALA A 62 21.70 -7.91 14.54
C ALA A 62 22.07 -9.17 15.34
N SER A 63 22.54 -10.21 14.66
CA SER A 63 23.04 -11.45 15.26
C SER A 63 24.53 -11.41 15.59
N ASP A 64 25.17 -10.24 15.40
CA ASP A 64 26.59 -10.04 15.68
C ASP A 64 26.88 -10.22 17.18
N GLY A 65 27.93 -10.99 17.47
CA GLY A 65 28.34 -11.27 18.85
C GLY A 65 27.55 -12.37 19.56
N LEU A 66 26.58 -13.01 18.90
CA LEU A 66 25.90 -14.18 19.45
C LEU A 66 26.85 -15.37 19.66
N ARG A 67 26.74 -16.01 20.82
CA ARG A 67 27.59 -17.13 21.23
C ARG A 67 26.75 -18.38 21.45
N ARG A 68 27.34 -19.53 21.13
CA ARG A 68 26.78 -20.83 21.52
C ARG A 68 26.76 -20.96 23.04
N GLY A 69 25.70 -21.56 23.56
CA GLY A 69 25.45 -21.69 25.00
C GLY A 69 24.75 -20.50 25.64
N THR A 70 24.56 -19.37 24.94
CA THR A 70 23.76 -18.26 25.43
C THR A 70 22.33 -18.71 25.73
N VAL A 71 21.80 -18.28 26.87
CA VAL A 71 20.47 -18.64 27.35
C VAL A 71 19.41 -17.83 26.61
N VAL A 72 18.36 -18.52 26.20
CA VAL A 72 17.21 -17.95 25.48
C VAL A 72 15.94 -18.37 26.21
N LYS A 73 15.04 -17.42 26.47
CA LYS A 73 13.78 -17.65 27.19
C LYS A 73 12.62 -17.72 26.19
N ASN A 74 11.81 -18.77 26.27
CA ASN A 74 10.58 -18.86 25.49
C ASN A 74 9.49 -18.00 26.14
N THR A 75 8.91 -17.06 25.39
CA THR A 75 7.80 -16.23 25.88
C THR A 75 6.45 -16.97 25.92
N GLY A 76 6.36 -18.12 25.25
CA GLY A 76 5.15 -18.95 25.16
C GLY A 76 4.04 -18.38 24.28
N LYS A 77 4.32 -17.29 23.56
CA LYS A 77 3.39 -16.62 22.66
C LYS A 77 4.13 -16.05 21.44
N PRO A 78 3.42 -15.79 20.34
CA PRO A 78 4.00 -15.07 19.22
C PRO A 78 4.35 -13.62 19.57
N ILE A 79 5.14 -12.99 18.71
CA ILE A 79 5.45 -11.55 18.80
C ILE A 79 4.14 -10.78 18.89
N SER A 80 4.05 -9.94 19.92
CA SER A 80 2.86 -9.16 20.23
C SER A 80 3.23 -7.68 20.29
N VAL A 81 2.43 -6.86 19.62
CA VAL A 81 2.69 -5.43 19.41
C VAL A 81 1.57 -4.61 20.07
N PRO A 82 1.84 -3.38 20.54
CA PRO A 82 0.79 -2.50 21.05
C PRO A 82 -0.18 -2.14 19.93
N VAL A 83 -1.46 -2.03 20.28
CA VAL A 83 -2.53 -1.64 19.35
C VAL A 83 -3.41 -0.55 19.97
N GLY A 84 -4.33 0.00 19.17
CA GLY A 84 -5.29 1.01 19.60
C GLY A 84 -4.79 2.45 19.41
N LYS A 85 -5.61 3.42 19.83
CA LYS A 85 -5.35 4.86 19.65
C LYS A 85 -3.98 5.36 20.13
N PRO A 86 -3.34 4.81 21.19
CA PRO A 86 -2.00 5.23 21.60
C PRO A 86 -0.89 5.03 20.54
N THR A 87 -1.15 4.23 19.49
CA THR A 87 -0.19 4.02 18.40
C THR A 87 -0.27 5.09 17.30
N LEU A 88 -1.32 5.91 17.29
CA LEU A 88 -1.50 6.97 16.30
C LEU A 88 -0.48 8.09 16.53
N GLY A 89 0.10 8.59 15.43
CA GLY A 89 1.17 9.58 15.43
C GLY A 89 2.53 9.07 15.90
N ARG A 90 2.66 7.76 16.15
CA ARG A 90 3.89 7.14 16.64
C ARG A 90 4.58 6.36 15.53
N ILE A 91 5.90 6.26 15.66
CA ILE A 91 6.72 5.41 14.80
C ILE A 91 7.18 4.18 15.57
N MET A 92 6.91 2.99 15.04
CA MET A 92 7.25 1.71 15.67
C MET A 92 8.14 0.84 14.77
N ASP A 93 8.97 0.01 15.40
CA ASP A 93 9.69 -1.08 14.74
C ASP A 93 8.79 -2.33 14.57
N VAL A 94 9.37 -3.39 13.98
CA VAL A 94 8.68 -4.68 13.77
C VAL A 94 8.15 -5.33 15.07
N LEU A 95 8.79 -5.07 16.22
CA LEU A 95 8.38 -5.59 17.52
C LEU A 95 7.40 -4.67 18.24
N GLY A 96 7.01 -3.55 17.63
CA GLY A 96 6.11 -2.57 18.21
C GLY A 96 6.78 -1.63 19.20
N ARG A 97 8.11 -1.55 19.23
CA ARG A 97 8.87 -0.62 20.08
C ARG A 97 8.90 0.76 19.41
N PRO A 98 8.68 1.86 20.16
CA PRO A 98 8.75 3.19 19.60
C PRO A 98 10.19 3.56 19.19
N ILE A 99 10.34 4.13 18.00
CA ILE A 99 11.64 4.59 17.44
C ILE A 99 11.65 6.09 17.12
N ASP A 100 10.64 6.83 17.61
CA ASP A 100 10.44 8.26 17.37
C ASP A 100 10.96 9.18 18.49
N GLU A 101 11.63 8.61 19.50
CA GLU A 101 12.11 9.32 20.70
C GLU A 101 11.01 10.06 21.50
N ALA A 102 9.73 9.78 21.24
CA ALA A 102 8.58 10.44 21.90
C ALA A 102 8.12 9.73 23.18
N GLY A 103 9.03 9.01 23.85
CA GLY A 103 8.76 8.21 25.05
C GLY A 103 8.05 6.88 24.76
N PRO A 104 7.67 6.11 25.80
CA PRO A 104 7.02 4.80 25.62
C PRO A 104 5.61 4.92 25.05
N ILE A 105 5.14 3.90 24.32
CA ILE A 105 3.74 3.77 23.91
C ILE A 105 2.99 3.06 25.04
N VAL A 106 2.15 3.80 25.75
CA VAL A 106 1.31 3.25 26.82
C VAL A 106 0.02 2.74 26.19
N SER A 107 -0.01 1.46 25.83
CA SER A 107 -1.23 0.78 25.38
C SER A 107 -1.70 -0.24 26.40
N GLU A 108 -3.01 -0.29 26.62
CA GLU A 108 -3.68 -1.28 27.48
C GLU A 108 -3.76 -2.67 26.83
N THR A 109 -3.60 -2.74 25.50
CA THR A 109 -3.77 -3.97 24.73
C THR A 109 -2.60 -4.23 23.79
N THR A 110 -2.18 -5.49 23.76
CA THR A 110 -1.21 -6.00 22.79
C THR A 110 -1.82 -7.13 21.98
N ARG A 111 -1.52 -7.20 20.68
CA ARG A 111 -2.05 -8.23 19.78
C ARG A 111 -0.91 -8.95 19.06
N ALA A 112 -1.04 -10.26 18.90
CA ALA A 112 -0.03 -11.06 18.21
C ALA A 112 -0.03 -10.77 16.69
N ILE A 113 1.14 -10.68 16.06
CA ILE A 113 1.26 -10.35 14.63
C ILE A 113 0.78 -11.47 13.70
N HIS A 114 0.85 -12.72 14.19
CA HIS A 114 0.36 -13.90 13.50
C HIS A 114 -1.10 -14.15 13.88
N GLN A 115 -2.02 -13.67 13.04
CA GLN A 115 -3.46 -13.90 13.15
C GLN A 115 -3.95 -14.77 11.99
N LYS A 116 -5.05 -15.48 12.22
CA LYS A 116 -5.77 -16.15 11.13
C LYS A 116 -6.54 -15.11 10.32
N ALA A 117 -6.70 -15.36 9.03
CA ALA A 117 -7.63 -14.59 8.21
C ALA A 117 -9.07 -14.72 8.76
N PRO A 118 -9.93 -13.70 8.56
CA PRO A 118 -11.34 -13.80 8.92
C PRO A 118 -12.01 -15.04 8.32
N ALA A 119 -12.93 -15.64 9.07
CA ALA A 119 -13.69 -16.77 8.58
C ALA A 119 -14.64 -16.33 7.46
N PHE A 120 -15.02 -17.26 6.57
CA PHE A 120 -15.91 -16.97 5.46
C PHE A 120 -17.24 -16.34 5.91
N GLU A 121 -17.77 -16.77 7.05
CA GLU A 121 -19.01 -16.24 7.62
C GLU A 121 -18.91 -14.79 8.11
N ASP A 122 -17.70 -14.28 8.37
CA ASP A 122 -17.46 -12.92 8.84
C ASP A 122 -17.21 -11.93 7.70
N LEU A 123 -17.02 -12.42 6.47
CA LEU A 123 -16.77 -11.59 5.29
C LEU A 123 -18.04 -10.81 4.91
N SER A 124 -17.84 -9.54 4.56
CA SER A 124 -18.90 -8.72 3.96
C SER A 124 -18.75 -8.72 2.43
N PRO A 125 -19.80 -9.07 1.66
CA PRO A 125 -19.77 -9.02 0.20
C PRO A 125 -19.94 -7.59 -0.36
N SER A 126 -19.94 -6.55 0.49
CA SER A 126 -20.29 -5.19 0.08
C SER A 126 -19.35 -4.64 -0.99
N ALA A 127 -19.89 -4.40 -2.20
CA ALA A 127 -19.25 -3.68 -3.30
C ALA A 127 -19.41 -2.15 -3.16
N GLU A 128 -19.37 -1.65 -1.93
CA GLU A 128 -19.42 -0.20 -1.69
C GLU A 128 -18.14 0.44 -2.22
N LEU A 129 -18.29 1.51 -2.99
CA LEU A 129 -17.16 2.30 -3.44
C LEU A 129 -16.61 3.17 -2.30
N LEU A 130 -15.29 3.25 -2.23
CA LEU A 130 -14.60 4.24 -1.42
C LEU A 130 -14.29 5.46 -2.30
N GLU A 131 -15.03 6.55 -2.10
CA GLU A 131 -14.77 7.81 -2.79
C GLU A 131 -13.44 8.40 -2.30
N THR A 132 -12.49 8.57 -3.22
CA THR A 132 -11.13 9.06 -2.92
C THR A 132 -11.00 10.57 -3.06
N GLY A 133 -11.92 11.20 -3.79
CA GLY A 133 -11.88 12.61 -4.13
C GLY A 133 -10.88 12.94 -5.24
N ILE A 134 -10.24 11.93 -5.85
CA ILE A 134 -9.26 12.06 -6.92
C ILE A 134 -9.92 11.63 -8.23
N LYS A 135 -10.13 12.60 -9.14
CA LYS A 135 -10.91 12.43 -10.38
C LYS A 135 -10.54 11.19 -11.20
N VAL A 136 -9.25 11.00 -11.46
CA VAL A 136 -8.78 9.88 -12.29
C VAL A 136 -9.02 8.53 -11.62
N ILE A 137 -8.86 8.45 -10.29
CA ILE A 137 -9.06 7.23 -9.53
C ILE A 137 -10.55 6.90 -9.48
N ASP A 138 -11.37 7.86 -9.05
CA ASP A 138 -12.80 7.67 -8.89
C ASP A 138 -13.51 7.38 -10.23
N LEU A 139 -13.02 7.93 -11.35
CA LEU A 139 -13.59 7.65 -12.67
C LEU A 139 -13.14 6.29 -13.23
N VAL A 140 -11.83 6.04 -13.29
CA VAL A 140 -11.24 4.98 -14.13
C VAL A 140 -10.95 3.71 -13.33
N CYS A 141 -10.51 3.85 -12.08
CA CYS A 141 -10.12 2.74 -11.23
C CYS A 141 -10.67 2.91 -9.80
N PRO A 142 -12.01 2.98 -9.63
CA PRO A 142 -12.62 3.24 -8.34
C PRO A 142 -12.29 2.13 -7.35
N PHE A 143 -12.11 2.52 -6.09
CA PHE A 143 -11.72 1.61 -5.02
C PHE A 143 -12.95 0.97 -4.39
N ALA A 144 -12.87 -0.33 -4.14
CA ALA A 144 -13.84 -1.01 -3.29
C ALA A 144 -13.45 -0.84 -1.82
N LYS A 145 -14.46 -0.64 -0.98
CA LYS A 145 -14.28 -0.63 0.48
C LYS A 145 -13.84 -2.00 0.98
N GLY A 146 -12.67 -2.04 1.61
CA GLY A 146 -11.99 -3.28 2.00
C GLY A 146 -11.29 -4.01 0.85
N GLY A 147 -11.19 -3.36 -0.31
CA GLY A 147 -10.47 -3.88 -1.46
C GLY A 147 -8.96 -3.71 -1.34
N LYS A 148 -8.24 -4.36 -2.23
CA LYS A 148 -6.78 -4.29 -2.35
C LYS A 148 -6.41 -3.54 -3.62
N VAL A 149 -5.65 -2.46 -3.46
CA VAL A 149 -5.21 -1.59 -4.56
C VAL A 149 -3.71 -1.72 -4.74
N GLY A 150 -3.27 -2.01 -5.96
CA GLY A 150 -1.85 -1.94 -6.32
C GLY A 150 -1.49 -0.60 -6.92
N LEU A 151 -0.55 0.12 -6.32
CA LEU A 151 0.03 1.35 -6.85
C LEU A 151 1.35 1.03 -7.54
N PHE A 152 1.34 1.06 -8.87
CA PHE A 152 2.50 0.78 -9.71
C PHE A 152 3.15 2.09 -10.13
N GLY A 153 4.47 2.11 -10.21
CA GLY A 153 5.17 3.28 -10.72
C GLY A 153 6.66 3.29 -10.42
N GLY A 154 7.43 3.93 -11.31
CA GLY A 154 8.85 4.16 -11.12
C GLY A 154 9.16 5.21 -10.05
N ALA A 155 10.44 5.49 -9.81
CA ALA A 155 10.84 6.64 -9.00
C ALA A 155 10.42 7.96 -9.69
N GLY A 156 10.00 8.96 -8.90
CA GLY A 156 9.69 10.32 -9.37
C GLY A 156 8.30 10.56 -9.96
N VAL A 157 7.43 9.55 -10.03
CA VAL A 157 6.06 9.69 -10.59
C VAL A 157 5.00 10.14 -9.57
N GLY A 158 5.41 10.45 -8.33
CA GLY A 158 4.51 10.95 -7.29
C GLY A 158 3.77 9.88 -6.47
N LYS A 159 4.33 8.68 -6.29
CA LYS A 159 3.74 7.60 -5.46
C LYS A 159 3.40 8.06 -4.04
N THR A 160 4.39 8.60 -3.34
CA THR A 160 4.24 9.11 -1.96
C THR A 160 3.19 10.20 -1.88
N VAL A 161 3.22 11.15 -2.82
CA VAL A 161 2.26 12.26 -2.91
C VAL A 161 0.82 11.75 -3.09
N ASN A 162 0.60 10.72 -3.93
CA ASN A 162 -0.71 10.08 -4.06
C ASN A 162 -1.15 9.39 -2.76
N MET A 163 -0.25 8.66 -2.09
CA MET A 163 -0.56 8.02 -0.82
C MET A 163 -0.93 9.03 0.27
N MET A 164 -0.18 10.12 0.37
CA MET A 164 -0.47 11.20 1.32
C MET A 164 -1.81 11.88 1.05
N GLU A 165 -2.14 12.15 -0.21
CA GLU A 165 -3.43 12.75 -0.56
C GLU A 165 -4.59 11.79 -0.23
N LEU A 166 -4.44 10.49 -0.49
CA LEU A 166 -5.44 9.48 -0.11
C LEU A 166 -5.64 9.45 1.41
N ILE A 167 -4.55 9.50 2.19
CA ILE A 167 -4.62 9.58 3.65
C ILE A 167 -5.38 10.83 4.08
N ASN A 168 -5.00 12.01 3.54
CA ASN A 168 -5.62 13.29 3.87
C ASN A 168 -7.13 13.32 3.56
N ASN A 169 -7.51 12.88 2.36
CA ASN A 169 -8.90 12.93 1.90
C ASN A 169 -9.79 12.01 2.73
N ILE A 170 -9.33 10.78 2.99
CA ILE A 170 -10.13 9.79 3.71
C ILE A 170 -10.19 10.11 5.20
N ALA A 171 -9.09 10.61 5.78
CA ALA A 171 -9.06 11.08 7.16
C ALA A 171 -9.99 12.28 7.42
N LYS A 172 -10.24 13.12 6.41
CA LYS A 172 -11.13 14.30 6.51
C LYS A 172 -12.59 13.95 6.23
N GLU A 173 -12.87 13.19 5.18
CA GLU A 173 -14.24 12.93 4.72
C GLU A 173 -14.88 11.69 5.37
N HIS A 174 -14.10 10.63 5.60
CA HIS A 174 -14.61 9.34 6.10
C HIS A 174 -14.26 9.07 7.58
N GLY A 175 -13.47 9.95 8.21
CA GLY A 175 -13.12 9.84 9.64
C GLY A 175 -12.32 8.60 10.03
N GLY A 176 -11.75 7.89 9.04
CA GLY A 176 -10.99 6.66 9.24
C GLY A 176 -9.56 6.90 9.74
N TYR A 177 -9.00 5.90 10.41
CA TYR A 177 -7.56 5.86 10.74
C TYR A 177 -6.77 5.21 9.61
N SER A 178 -5.50 5.58 9.48
CA SER A 178 -4.58 4.95 8.54
C SER A 178 -3.44 4.26 9.27
N VAL A 179 -2.94 3.17 8.70
CA VAL A 179 -1.73 2.50 9.16
C VAL A 179 -0.78 2.39 7.98
N PHE A 180 0.46 2.81 8.17
CA PHE A 180 1.51 2.72 7.17
C PHE A 180 2.54 1.68 7.59
N ALA A 181 2.79 0.70 6.72
CA ALA A 181 3.84 -0.30 6.87
C ALA A 181 4.93 -0.05 5.83
N GLY A 182 6.04 0.53 6.28
CA GLY A 182 7.26 0.72 5.50
C GLY A 182 8.12 -0.54 5.48
N VAL A 183 7.83 -1.44 4.55
CA VAL A 183 8.54 -2.71 4.30
C VAL A 183 9.77 -2.50 3.43
N GLY A 184 10.95 -2.59 4.04
CA GLY A 184 12.22 -2.40 3.33
C GLY A 184 12.35 -0.99 2.76
N GLU A 185 11.82 0.00 3.48
CA GLU A 185 11.86 1.40 3.07
C GLU A 185 13.22 2.04 3.33
N ARG A 186 13.54 3.05 2.53
CA ARG A 186 14.74 3.86 2.76
C ARG A 186 14.49 4.75 3.98
N THR A 187 15.44 4.78 4.92
CA THR A 187 15.36 5.63 6.12
C THR A 187 15.12 7.11 5.77
N ARG A 188 15.73 7.61 4.68
CA ARG A 188 15.47 8.97 4.20
C ARG A 188 14.01 9.18 3.78
N GLU A 189 13.45 8.25 3.00
CA GLU A 189 12.08 8.37 2.49
C GLU A 189 11.06 8.27 3.63
N GLY A 190 11.29 7.39 4.61
CA GLY A 190 10.45 7.32 5.82
C GLY A 190 10.54 8.58 6.70
N ASN A 191 11.71 9.20 6.79
CA ASN A 191 11.89 10.47 7.49
C ASN A 191 11.14 11.62 6.80
N ASP A 192 11.33 11.75 5.48
CA ASP A 192 10.65 12.76 4.67
C ASP A 192 9.13 12.60 4.79
N PHE A 193 8.62 11.37 4.68
CA PHE A 193 7.20 11.04 4.85
C PHE A 193 6.65 11.44 6.23
N TYR A 194 7.40 11.17 7.31
CA TYR A 194 6.99 11.57 8.66
C TYR A 194 6.86 13.09 8.81
N HIS A 195 7.82 13.84 8.27
CA HIS A 195 7.78 15.30 8.31
C HIS A 195 6.65 15.87 7.44
N GLU A 196 6.44 15.33 6.24
CA GLU A 196 5.33 15.74 5.36
C GLU A 196 3.97 15.49 6.01
N MET A 197 3.79 14.36 6.72
CA MET A 197 2.57 14.06 7.49
C MET A 197 2.36 15.00 8.67
N LYS A 198 3.45 15.40 9.33
CA LYS A 198 3.42 16.36 10.43
C LYS A 198 3.02 17.75 9.93
N ASP A 199 3.62 18.20 8.84
CA ASP A 199 3.35 19.51 8.23
C ASP A 199 1.92 19.58 7.66
N SER A 200 1.41 18.44 7.16
CA SER A 200 0.05 18.31 6.64
C SER A 200 -1.03 18.13 7.74
N ASN A 201 -0.66 18.11 9.03
CA ASN A 201 -1.56 17.92 10.17
C ASN A 201 -2.44 16.65 10.08
N VAL A 202 -1.87 15.55 9.60
CA VAL A 202 -2.55 14.24 9.52
C VAL A 202 -1.91 13.16 10.39
N LEU A 203 -0.74 13.46 10.99
CA LEU A 203 0.04 12.53 11.79
C LEU A 203 -0.78 11.91 12.95
N ASP A 204 -1.69 12.66 13.57
CA ASP A 204 -2.56 12.21 14.67
C ASP A 204 -3.56 11.11 14.27
N LYS A 205 -3.70 10.82 12.97
CA LYS A 205 -4.59 9.80 12.42
C LYS A 205 -3.87 8.64 11.75
N VAL A 206 -2.53 8.63 11.78
CA VAL A 206 -1.70 7.60 11.13
C VAL A 206 -0.81 6.90 12.15
N ALA A 207 -0.85 5.56 12.19
CA ALA A 207 0.18 4.77 12.88
C ALA A 207 1.27 4.36 11.87
N LEU A 208 2.54 4.60 12.20
CA LEU A 208 3.68 4.32 11.31
C LEU A 208 4.47 3.12 11.84
N VAL A 209 4.68 2.10 11.01
CA VAL A 209 5.52 0.95 11.31
C VAL A 209 6.59 0.83 10.24
N TYR A 210 7.86 0.86 10.64
CA TYR A 210 8.99 0.73 9.72
C TYR A 210 9.80 -0.54 9.97
N GLY A 211 10.21 -1.16 8.88
CA GLY A 211 11.23 -2.20 8.82
C GLY A 211 12.18 -1.80 7.71
N GLN A 212 13.23 -1.08 8.06
CA GLN A 212 14.06 -0.35 7.10
C GLN A 212 15.00 -1.27 6.30
N MET A 213 15.58 -0.78 5.20
CA MET A 213 16.51 -1.56 4.36
C MET A 213 17.78 -2.03 5.09
N ASN A 214 18.24 -1.29 6.11
CA ASN A 214 19.39 -1.64 6.94
C ASN A 214 19.06 -2.76 7.95
N GLU A 215 17.79 -3.12 8.12
CA GLU A 215 17.38 -4.18 9.03
C GLU A 215 17.48 -5.57 8.38
N PRO A 216 17.68 -6.62 9.21
CA PRO A 216 17.71 -8.00 8.74
C PRO A 216 16.43 -8.39 7.98
N PRO A 217 16.50 -9.40 7.09
CA PRO A 217 15.34 -9.85 6.33
C PRO A 217 14.20 -10.36 7.22
N GLY A 218 14.49 -10.86 8.43
CA GLY A 218 13.46 -11.24 9.40
C GLY A 218 12.53 -10.08 9.77
N ASN A 219 13.09 -8.89 10.04
CA ASN A 219 12.33 -7.69 10.36
C ASN A 219 11.44 -7.28 9.19
N ARG A 220 12.06 -7.17 7.99
CA ARG A 220 11.35 -6.79 6.75
C ARG A 220 10.23 -7.77 6.41
N LEU A 221 10.40 -9.06 6.67
CA LEU A 221 9.36 -10.06 6.42
C LEU A 221 8.19 -9.97 7.41
N ARG A 222 8.38 -9.40 8.61
CA ARG A 222 7.34 -9.34 9.65
C ARG A 222 6.67 -7.99 9.80
N VAL A 223 7.32 -6.90 9.37
CA VAL A 223 6.81 -5.53 9.55
C VAL A 223 5.43 -5.31 8.92
N ALA A 224 5.15 -5.92 7.77
CA ALA A 224 3.82 -5.86 7.14
C ALA A 224 2.73 -6.47 8.04
N LEU A 225 3.04 -7.56 8.75
CA LEU A 225 2.11 -8.21 9.68
C LEU A 225 1.90 -7.34 10.93
N THR A 226 2.93 -6.65 11.40
CA THR A 226 2.83 -5.70 12.52
C THR A 226 1.88 -4.55 12.20
N GLY A 227 2.05 -3.89 11.03
CA GLY A 227 1.14 -2.85 10.58
C GLY A 227 -0.29 -3.38 10.36
N LEU A 228 -0.42 -4.55 9.74
CA LEU A 228 -1.72 -5.18 9.55
C LEU A 228 -2.43 -5.50 10.87
N THR A 229 -1.71 -5.95 11.89
CA THR A 229 -2.29 -6.24 13.21
C THR A 229 -2.83 -4.98 13.91
N MET A 230 -2.19 -3.82 13.69
CA MET A 230 -2.74 -2.54 14.15
C MET A 230 -3.98 -2.15 13.37
N ALA A 231 -3.97 -2.32 12.04
CA ALA A 231 -5.13 -2.05 11.19
C ALA A 231 -6.33 -2.96 11.52
N GLU A 232 -6.08 -4.24 11.78
CA GLU A 232 -7.09 -5.21 12.22
C GLU A 232 -7.72 -4.82 13.55
N HIS A 233 -6.97 -4.22 14.47
CA HIS A 233 -7.55 -3.76 15.73
C HIS A 233 -8.59 -2.66 15.48
N PHE A 234 -8.26 -1.64 14.69
CA PHE A 234 -9.21 -0.59 14.33
C PHE A 234 -10.40 -1.11 13.52
N ARG A 235 -10.18 -2.06 12.60
CA ARG A 235 -11.25 -2.73 11.87
C ARG A 235 -12.22 -3.44 12.81
N ASP A 236 -11.67 -4.20 13.76
CA ASP A 236 -12.46 -5.00 14.70
C ASP A 236 -13.20 -4.12 15.74
N GLU A 237 -12.77 -2.87 15.94
CA GLU A 237 -13.49 -1.80 16.65
C GLU A 237 -14.63 -1.17 15.82
N GLY A 238 -14.75 -1.53 14.54
CA GLY A 238 -15.82 -1.09 13.65
C GLY A 238 -15.47 0.11 12.76
N LEU A 239 -14.18 0.41 12.61
CA LEU A 239 -13.71 1.51 11.77
C LEU A 239 -13.36 1.04 10.36
N ASP A 240 -13.41 1.98 9.42
CA ASP A 240 -12.86 1.82 8.09
C ASP A 240 -11.42 2.32 8.09
N VAL A 241 -10.50 1.41 7.78
CA VAL A 241 -9.06 1.62 7.94
C VAL A 241 -8.41 1.60 6.59
N LEU A 242 -7.50 2.56 6.36
CA LEU A 242 -6.57 2.47 5.25
C LEU A 242 -5.27 1.82 5.69
N PHE A 243 -4.84 0.81 4.94
CA PHE A 243 -3.58 0.15 5.18
C PHE A 243 -2.62 0.35 4.01
N PHE A 244 -1.54 1.09 4.24
CA PHE A 244 -0.52 1.35 3.24
C PHE A 244 0.64 0.38 3.40
N VAL A 245 1.05 -0.26 2.31
CA VAL A 245 2.22 -1.14 2.29
C VAL A 245 3.20 -0.63 1.24
N ASP A 246 4.28 0.02 1.67
CA ASP A 246 5.39 0.40 0.80
C ASP A 246 6.63 -0.36 1.28
N ASN A 247 7.15 -1.38 0.61
CA ASN A 247 6.70 -1.95 -0.66
C ASN A 247 6.39 -3.45 -0.53
N ILE A 248 5.28 -3.91 -1.11
CA ILE A 248 4.89 -5.34 -1.02
C ILE A 248 5.90 -6.27 -1.74
N TYR A 249 6.61 -5.76 -2.75
CA TYR A 249 7.70 -6.51 -3.37
C TYR A 249 8.85 -6.77 -2.38
N ARG A 250 9.15 -5.82 -1.48
CA ARG A 250 10.20 -5.97 -0.47
C ARG A 250 9.85 -7.00 0.59
N PHE A 251 8.56 -7.18 0.89
CA PHE A 251 8.07 -8.29 1.70
C PHE A 251 8.42 -9.63 1.04
N THR A 252 8.16 -9.77 -0.26
CA THR A 252 8.49 -10.98 -1.02
C THR A 252 10.00 -11.24 -1.06
N LEU A 253 10.80 -10.20 -1.33
CA LEU A 253 12.26 -10.30 -1.37
C LEU A 253 12.83 -10.74 -0.01
N ALA A 254 12.34 -10.18 1.09
CA ALA A 254 12.72 -10.59 2.43
C ALA A 254 12.37 -12.06 2.69
N GLY A 255 11.22 -12.52 2.18
CA GLY A 255 10.80 -13.93 2.25
C GLY A 255 11.73 -14.87 1.47
N THR A 256 12.21 -14.43 0.31
CA THR A 256 13.22 -15.17 -0.48
C THR A 256 14.54 -15.29 0.28
N GLU A 257 15.05 -14.19 0.85
CA GLU A 257 16.28 -14.19 1.66
C GLU A 257 16.14 -15.12 2.89
N VAL A 258 15.03 -15.02 3.62
CA VAL A 258 14.73 -15.88 4.76
C VAL A 258 14.66 -17.35 4.35
N SER A 259 13.97 -17.66 3.25
CA SER A 259 13.80 -19.03 2.76
C SER A 259 15.13 -19.66 2.39
N ALA A 260 16.02 -18.90 1.75
CA ALA A 260 17.37 -19.35 1.43
C ALA A 260 18.19 -19.63 2.70
N LEU A 261 18.14 -18.76 3.70
CA LEU A 261 18.82 -18.97 4.99
C LEU A 261 18.30 -20.18 5.76
N LEU A 262 17.00 -20.48 5.64
CA LEU A 262 16.38 -21.68 6.24
C LEU A 262 16.76 -22.98 5.51
N GLY A 263 17.46 -22.90 4.37
CA GLY A 263 17.88 -24.05 3.57
C GLY A 263 16.76 -24.66 2.73
N ARG A 264 15.70 -23.91 2.43
CA ARG A 264 14.63 -24.37 1.51
C ARG A 264 15.14 -24.30 0.07
N MET A 265 14.78 -25.28 -0.75
CA MET A 265 15.07 -25.23 -2.18
C MET A 265 14.32 -24.06 -2.84
N PRO A 266 14.99 -23.21 -3.63
CA PRO A 266 14.34 -22.11 -4.32
C PRO A 266 13.40 -22.63 -5.43
N SER A 267 12.37 -21.85 -5.72
CA SER A 267 11.41 -22.10 -6.80
C SER A 267 11.77 -21.28 -8.06
N ALA A 268 10.79 -21.02 -8.93
CA ALA A 268 10.94 -20.20 -10.13
C ALA A 268 11.64 -18.87 -9.84
N VAL A 269 12.61 -18.51 -10.68
CA VAL A 269 13.36 -17.24 -10.63
C VAL A 269 14.10 -17.01 -9.28
N GLY A 270 14.22 -18.04 -8.42
CA GLY A 270 14.90 -17.96 -7.14
C GLY A 270 14.02 -17.61 -5.94
N TYR A 271 12.71 -17.39 -6.14
CA TYR A 271 11.78 -17.09 -5.04
C TYR A 271 11.57 -18.26 -4.08
N GLN A 272 11.03 -17.98 -2.90
CA GLN A 272 10.69 -19.01 -1.93
C GLN A 272 9.59 -19.96 -2.45
N PRO A 273 9.62 -21.26 -2.14
CA PRO A 273 8.56 -22.20 -2.53
C PRO A 273 7.23 -21.89 -1.82
N THR A 274 7.27 -21.13 -0.73
CA THR A 274 6.11 -20.71 0.08
C THR A 274 5.53 -19.36 -0.35
N LEU A 275 5.92 -18.82 -1.52
CA LEU A 275 5.59 -17.45 -1.95
C LEU A 275 4.08 -17.19 -1.91
N ALA A 276 3.30 -18.05 -2.57
CA ALA A 276 1.85 -17.92 -2.64
C ALA A 276 1.18 -18.06 -1.26
N GLU A 277 1.70 -18.94 -0.40
CA GLU A 277 1.14 -19.13 0.95
C GLU A 277 1.41 -17.93 1.86
N GLU A 278 2.64 -17.40 1.85
CA GLU A 278 3.03 -16.23 2.64
C GLU A 278 2.30 -14.97 2.18
N MET A 279 2.18 -14.78 0.87
CA MET A 279 1.38 -13.69 0.30
C MET A 279 -0.09 -13.86 0.68
N GLY A 280 -0.68 -15.05 0.53
CA GLY A 280 -2.06 -15.32 0.89
C GLY A 280 -2.35 -15.08 2.38
N LYS A 281 -1.46 -15.49 3.29
CA LYS A 281 -1.62 -15.24 4.74
C LYS A 281 -1.68 -13.74 5.08
N LEU A 282 -0.96 -12.90 4.35
CA LEU A 282 -1.01 -11.45 4.51
C LEU A 282 -2.25 -10.86 3.85
N GLN A 283 -2.49 -11.20 2.58
CA GLN A 283 -3.55 -10.59 1.76
C GLN A 283 -4.95 -10.97 2.22
N GLU A 284 -5.19 -12.21 2.64
CA GLU A 284 -6.54 -12.66 3.04
C GLU A 284 -7.01 -12.09 4.37
N ARG A 285 -6.09 -11.52 5.17
CA ARG A 285 -6.42 -10.77 6.38
C ARG A 285 -6.88 -9.33 6.07
N ILE A 286 -6.46 -8.79 4.93
CA ILE A 286 -6.87 -7.49 4.41
C ILE A 286 -8.21 -7.70 3.70
N THR A 287 -9.31 -7.45 4.41
CA THR A 287 -10.65 -7.62 3.84
C THR A 287 -11.68 -6.83 4.67
N SER A 288 -12.84 -6.59 4.05
CA SER A 288 -14.05 -6.18 4.75
C SER A 288 -14.62 -7.32 5.58
N THR A 289 -15.03 -6.97 6.80
CA THR A 289 -15.77 -7.85 7.71
C THR A 289 -17.12 -7.23 8.05
N LYS A 290 -17.98 -7.97 8.75
CA LYS A 290 -19.25 -7.42 9.28
C LYS A 290 -19.09 -6.23 10.23
N LYS A 291 -17.91 -6.03 10.82
CA LYS A 291 -17.67 -4.95 11.80
C LYS A 291 -17.13 -3.68 11.15
N GLY A 292 -16.14 -3.83 10.29
CA GLY A 292 -15.44 -2.74 9.61
C GLY A 292 -14.61 -3.25 8.44
N SER A 293 -13.88 -2.35 7.79
CA SER A 293 -13.11 -2.67 6.59
C SER A 293 -11.63 -2.26 6.69
N ILE A 294 -10.77 -2.99 5.98
CA ILE A 294 -9.38 -2.57 5.73
C ILE A 294 -9.21 -2.46 4.23
N THR A 295 -9.17 -1.23 3.73
CA THR A 295 -8.83 -0.98 2.32
C THR A 295 -7.32 -0.80 2.25
N SER A 296 -6.63 -1.61 1.44
CA SER A 296 -5.18 -1.51 1.34
C SER A 296 -4.72 -0.84 0.05
N VAL A 297 -3.70 0.01 0.17
CA VAL A 297 -2.99 0.61 -0.96
C VAL A 297 -1.54 0.16 -0.88
N GLN A 298 -1.15 -0.69 -1.82
CA GLN A 298 0.12 -1.41 -1.79
C GLN A 298 0.98 -0.91 -2.93
N ALA A 299 2.12 -0.31 -2.62
CA ALA A 299 3.08 0.02 -3.65
C ALA A 299 3.70 -1.29 -4.16
N VAL A 300 3.64 -1.51 -5.48
CA VAL A 300 4.18 -2.70 -6.14
C VAL A 300 5.34 -2.28 -7.04
N TYR A 301 6.52 -2.79 -6.75
CA TYR A 301 7.66 -2.70 -7.65
C TYR A 301 7.66 -3.88 -8.61
N VAL A 302 7.71 -3.60 -9.92
CA VAL A 302 7.83 -4.62 -10.96
C VAL A 302 9.32 -4.74 -11.33
N PRO A 303 9.99 -5.87 -11.02
CA PRO A 303 11.38 -6.04 -11.36
C PRO A 303 11.57 -6.08 -12.88
N ALA A 304 12.52 -5.29 -13.38
CA ALA A 304 12.84 -5.21 -14.81
C ALA A 304 11.63 -4.92 -15.74
N ASP A 305 10.58 -4.30 -15.20
CA ASP A 305 9.30 -4.06 -15.89
C ASP A 305 8.63 -5.36 -16.44
N ASP A 306 8.96 -6.52 -15.87
CA ASP A 306 8.37 -7.82 -16.22
C ASP A 306 7.20 -8.19 -15.31
N LEU A 307 5.98 -8.07 -15.84
CA LEU A 307 4.74 -8.44 -15.14
C LEU A 307 4.55 -9.97 -14.99
N THR A 308 5.35 -10.77 -15.69
CA THR A 308 5.29 -12.24 -15.61
C THR A 308 6.17 -12.81 -14.50
N ASP A 309 6.97 -11.97 -13.84
CA ASP A 309 7.71 -12.36 -12.65
C ASP A 309 6.75 -12.92 -11.57
N PRO A 310 7.11 -14.03 -10.90
CA PRO A 310 6.24 -14.66 -9.90
C PRO A 310 5.76 -13.74 -8.77
N SER A 311 6.55 -12.73 -8.37
CA SER A 311 6.17 -11.83 -7.27
C SER A 311 5.01 -10.91 -7.67
N PRO A 312 5.10 -10.06 -8.71
CA PRO A 312 3.95 -9.32 -9.22
C PRO A 312 2.79 -10.23 -9.59
N ALA A 313 3.02 -11.34 -10.30
CA ALA A 313 1.97 -12.25 -10.74
C ALA A 313 1.12 -12.81 -9.58
N THR A 314 1.77 -13.18 -8.48
CA THR A 314 1.08 -13.64 -7.26
C THR A 314 0.33 -12.50 -6.58
N THR A 315 0.93 -11.31 -6.49
CA THR A 315 0.26 -10.13 -5.92
C THR A 315 -0.98 -9.75 -6.73
N PHE A 316 -0.92 -9.76 -8.07
CA PHE A 316 -2.04 -9.43 -8.96
C PHE A 316 -3.28 -10.30 -8.71
N GLY A 317 -3.10 -11.57 -8.35
CA GLY A 317 -4.21 -12.47 -8.02
C GLY A 317 -5.09 -11.94 -6.88
N HIS A 318 -4.51 -11.16 -5.96
CA HIS A 318 -5.21 -10.60 -4.81
C HIS A 318 -5.70 -9.16 -5.01
N LEU A 319 -5.25 -8.43 -6.04
CA LEU A 319 -5.63 -7.02 -6.23
C LEU A 319 -7.02 -6.89 -6.87
N ASP A 320 -7.80 -5.92 -6.38
CA ASP A 320 -9.10 -5.54 -6.92
C ASP A 320 -9.00 -4.36 -7.89
N ALA A 321 -8.05 -3.46 -7.64
CA ALA A 321 -7.74 -2.33 -8.51
C ALA A 321 -6.22 -2.18 -8.69
N THR A 322 -5.83 -1.68 -9.86
CA THR A 322 -4.45 -1.39 -10.23
C THR A 322 -4.38 0.05 -10.71
N VAL A 323 -3.55 0.85 -10.05
CA VAL A 323 -3.28 2.24 -10.37
C VAL A 323 -1.87 2.32 -10.91
N VAL A 324 -1.73 2.57 -12.20
CA VAL A 324 -0.43 2.64 -12.87
C VAL A 324 0.00 4.09 -13.00
N LEU A 325 1.13 4.45 -12.38
CA LEU A 325 1.72 5.78 -12.50
C LEU A 325 2.81 5.79 -13.59
N SER A 326 2.58 6.56 -14.64
CA SER A 326 3.42 6.61 -15.84
C SER A 326 4.37 7.80 -15.83
N ARG A 327 5.64 7.54 -16.23
CA ARG A 327 6.63 8.60 -16.43
C ARG A 327 6.27 9.51 -17.61
N ASP A 328 5.66 8.97 -18.65
CA ASP A 328 5.26 9.73 -19.83
C ASP A 328 4.24 10.80 -19.44
N ILE A 329 3.27 10.44 -18.61
CA ILE A 329 2.24 11.38 -18.11
C ILE A 329 2.87 12.43 -17.17
N ALA A 330 3.76 12.01 -16.27
CA ALA A 330 4.48 12.93 -15.40
C ALA A 330 5.32 13.94 -16.19
N SER A 331 5.96 13.52 -17.29
CA SER A 331 6.76 14.39 -18.16
C SER A 331 5.95 15.50 -18.85
N LEU A 332 4.64 15.29 -19.01
CA LEU A 332 3.70 16.28 -19.54
C LEU A 332 3.24 17.29 -18.46
N GLY A 333 3.73 17.16 -17.22
CA GLY A 333 3.33 17.96 -16.07
C GLY A 333 1.98 17.57 -15.49
N ILE A 334 1.42 16.42 -15.86
CA ILE A 334 0.09 15.99 -15.40
C ILE A 334 0.24 15.22 -14.09
N TYR A 335 -0.29 15.80 -13.01
CA TYR A 335 -0.32 15.19 -11.69
C TYR A 335 -1.77 15.10 -11.16
N PRO A 336 -2.19 13.96 -10.59
CA PRO A 336 -1.42 12.72 -10.42
C PRO A 336 -1.12 12.01 -11.75
N ALA A 337 0.04 11.36 -11.85
CA ALA A 337 0.55 10.77 -13.09
C ALA A 337 -0.08 9.40 -13.42
N VAL A 338 -1.37 9.23 -13.18
CA VAL A 338 -2.10 7.97 -13.40
C VAL A 338 -2.36 7.75 -14.88
N ASP A 339 -2.03 6.56 -15.39
CA ASP A 339 -2.36 6.13 -16.74
C ASP A 339 -3.80 5.60 -16.80
N PRO A 340 -4.72 6.30 -17.46
CA PRO A 340 -6.14 5.93 -17.50
C PRO A 340 -6.45 4.72 -18.42
N LEU A 341 -5.48 4.27 -19.21
CA LEU A 341 -5.65 3.10 -20.09
C LEU A 341 -5.06 1.84 -19.45
N ASP A 342 -3.92 1.96 -18.76
CA ASP A 342 -3.26 0.82 -18.10
C ASP A 342 -3.79 0.57 -16.68
N SER A 343 -4.42 1.56 -16.05
CA SER A 343 -5.09 1.39 -14.74
C SER A 343 -6.44 0.69 -14.89
N THR A 344 -6.73 -0.26 -14.01
CA THR A 344 -7.96 -1.08 -14.06
C THR A 344 -8.58 -1.28 -12.69
N SER A 345 -9.88 -1.54 -12.63
CA SER A 345 -10.58 -1.94 -11.40
C SER A 345 -11.66 -2.95 -11.71
N ARG A 346 -11.81 -3.97 -10.85
CA ARG A 346 -12.93 -4.93 -10.90
C ARG A 346 -14.29 -4.26 -10.71
N GLN A 347 -14.31 -3.05 -10.14
CA GLN A 347 -15.55 -2.32 -9.88
C GLN A 347 -16.11 -1.64 -11.15
N ILE A 348 -15.37 -1.57 -12.27
CA ILE A 348 -15.89 -1.03 -13.55
C ILE A 348 -16.87 -2.02 -14.19
N ASP A 349 -18.04 -2.16 -13.58
CA ASP A 349 -19.17 -2.97 -14.01
C ASP A 349 -20.47 -2.15 -13.84
N PRO A 350 -21.34 -2.07 -14.85
CA PRO A 350 -22.58 -1.29 -14.77
C PRO A 350 -23.51 -1.73 -13.63
N ASN A 351 -23.40 -2.98 -13.16
CA ASN A 351 -24.18 -3.50 -12.03
C ASN A 351 -23.66 -3.01 -10.67
N VAL A 352 -22.41 -2.52 -10.60
CA VAL A 352 -21.78 -2.04 -9.36
C VAL A 352 -21.82 -0.51 -9.30
N ILE A 353 -21.31 0.17 -10.34
CA ILE A 353 -21.13 1.63 -10.36
C ILE A 353 -22.26 2.38 -11.06
N GLY A 354 -23.21 1.65 -11.66
CA GLY A 354 -24.29 2.19 -12.46
C GLY A 354 -23.90 2.48 -13.91
N GLU A 355 -24.92 2.53 -14.77
CA GLU A 355 -24.77 2.71 -16.22
C GLU A 355 -24.12 4.04 -16.61
N GLU A 356 -24.44 5.13 -15.90
CA GLU A 356 -23.92 6.46 -16.23
C GLU A 356 -22.41 6.53 -16.03
N HIS A 357 -21.92 6.13 -14.84
CA HIS A 357 -20.49 6.10 -14.54
C HIS A 357 -19.76 5.18 -15.50
N TYR A 358 -20.25 3.94 -15.69
CA TYR A 358 -19.65 2.97 -16.61
C TYR A 358 -19.54 3.50 -18.04
N THR A 359 -20.63 4.05 -18.59
CA THR A 359 -20.67 4.55 -19.97
C THR A 359 -19.71 5.71 -20.17
N ILE A 360 -19.65 6.65 -19.21
CA ILE A 360 -18.74 7.80 -19.30
C ILE A 360 -17.28 7.34 -19.22
N THR A 361 -16.95 6.44 -18.29
CA THR A 361 -15.59 5.87 -18.19
C THR A 361 -15.18 5.19 -19.50
N ARG A 362 -16.06 4.38 -20.10
CA ARG A 362 -15.77 3.72 -21.40
C ARG A 362 -15.57 4.72 -22.54
N ARG A 363 -16.37 5.77 -22.63
CA ARG A 363 -16.22 6.83 -23.65
C ARG A 363 -14.93 7.62 -23.48
N VAL A 364 -14.54 7.91 -22.23
CA VAL A 364 -13.25 8.55 -21.91
C VAL A 364 -12.09 7.67 -22.35
N GLN A 365 -12.11 6.37 -22.00
CA GLN A 365 -11.09 5.41 -22.42
C GLN A 365 -11.01 5.28 -23.95
N GLN A 366 -12.14 5.19 -24.64
CA GLN A 366 -12.20 5.13 -26.12
C GLN A 366 -11.57 6.38 -26.76
N THR A 367 -11.90 7.57 -26.23
CA THR A 367 -11.35 8.83 -26.75
C THR A 367 -9.83 8.91 -26.56
N LEU A 368 -9.33 8.48 -25.41
CA LEU A 368 -7.90 8.44 -25.10
C LEU A 368 -7.16 7.37 -25.91
N GLN A 369 -7.77 6.20 -26.11
CA GLN A 369 -7.22 5.13 -26.94
C GLN A 369 -7.09 5.59 -28.39
N ARG A 370 -8.14 6.22 -28.95
CA ARG A 370 -8.10 6.79 -30.30
C ARG A 370 -7.00 7.85 -30.42
N TYR A 371 -6.82 8.70 -29.41
CA TYR A 371 -5.72 9.67 -29.40
C TYR A 371 -4.35 9.01 -29.40
N LYS A 372 -4.16 7.90 -28.66
CA LYS A 372 -2.91 7.14 -28.65
C LYS A 372 -2.56 6.58 -30.03
N GLU A 373 -3.54 6.07 -30.77
CA GLU A 373 -3.38 5.60 -32.16
C GLU A 373 -3.02 6.74 -33.13
N LEU A 374 -3.66 7.90 -32.98
CA LEU A 374 -3.43 9.05 -33.83
C LEU A 374 -2.10 9.78 -33.51
N ARG A 375 -1.55 9.60 -32.31
CA ARG A 375 -0.33 10.28 -31.86
C ARG A 375 0.86 10.01 -32.76
N ASP A 376 1.03 8.76 -33.21
CA ASP A 376 2.14 8.37 -34.08
C ASP A 376 1.97 8.96 -35.49
N ILE A 377 0.72 9.01 -35.98
CA ILE A 377 0.38 9.67 -37.25
C ILE A 377 0.67 11.16 -37.18
N ILE A 378 0.26 11.83 -36.09
CA ILE A 378 0.50 13.27 -35.86
C ILE A 378 2.00 13.57 -35.81
N ALA A 379 2.79 12.70 -35.20
CA ALA A 379 4.24 12.88 -35.09
C ALA A 379 4.95 12.80 -36.46
N ILE A 380 4.41 12.05 -37.42
CA ILE A 380 5.00 11.83 -38.74
C ILE A 380 4.45 12.82 -39.78
N LEU A 381 3.12 12.94 -39.88
CA LEU A 381 2.41 13.66 -40.94
C LEU A 381 1.95 15.07 -40.51
N GLY A 382 1.89 15.34 -39.21
CA GLY A 382 1.34 16.58 -38.67
C GLY A 382 -0.18 16.53 -38.43
N MET A 383 -0.71 17.48 -37.66
CA MET A 383 -2.15 17.52 -37.33
C MET A 383 -3.04 17.84 -38.54
N ASP A 384 -2.52 18.53 -39.57
CA ASP A 384 -3.33 19.03 -40.67
C ASP A 384 -3.88 17.93 -41.58
N GLU A 385 -3.18 16.80 -41.65
CA GLU A 385 -3.55 15.62 -42.44
C GLU A 385 -4.67 14.77 -41.83
N LEU A 386 -5.07 15.07 -40.58
CA LEU A 386 -6.16 14.37 -39.92
C LEU A 386 -7.53 14.81 -40.46
N SER A 387 -8.48 13.86 -40.49
CA SER A 387 -9.88 14.16 -40.77
C SER A 387 -10.44 15.17 -39.75
N PRO A 388 -11.47 15.96 -40.08
CA PRO A 388 -12.09 16.87 -39.13
C PRO A 388 -12.61 16.18 -37.85
N GLU A 389 -13.07 14.93 -37.98
CA GLU A 389 -13.52 14.09 -36.86
C GLU A 389 -12.34 13.69 -35.97
N ASP A 390 -11.24 13.22 -36.56
CA ASP A 390 -10.03 12.87 -35.79
C ASP A 390 -9.42 14.10 -35.10
N LYS A 391 -9.43 15.27 -35.76
CA LYS A 391 -9.02 16.55 -35.14
C LYS A 391 -9.87 16.87 -33.90
N LEU A 392 -11.19 16.65 -33.98
CA LEU A 392 -12.09 16.85 -32.85
C LEU A 392 -11.81 15.85 -31.71
N SER A 393 -11.61 14.57 -32.04
CA SER A 393 -11.24 13.54 -31.05
C SER A 393 -9.92 13.86 -30.36
N VAL A 394 -8.91 14.33 -31.09
CA VAL A 394 -7.61 14.76 -30.53
C VAL A 394 -7.79 15.96 -29.59
N ALA A 395 -8.57 16.96 -29.99
CA ALA A 395 -8.84 18.14 -29.17
C ALA A 395 -9.55 17.77 -27.85
N ARG A 396 -10.57 16.90 -27.92
CA ARG A 396 -11.26 16.39 -26.72
C ARG A 396 -10.33 15.53 -25.86
N ALA A 397 -9.54 14.65 -26.47
CA ALA A 397 -8.60 13.80 -25.74
C ALA A 397 -7.56 14.62 -24.96
N ARG A 398 -7.01 15.68 -25.55
CA ARG A 398 -6.09 16.60 -24.85
C ARG A 398 -6.77 17.29 -23.66
N LYS A 399 -8.01 17.75 -23.81
CA LYS A 399 -8.79 18.33 -22.71
C LYS A 399 -9.03 17.32 -21.59
N ILE A 400 -9.44 16.09 -21.92
CA ILE A 400 -9.60 14.98 -20.97
C ILE A 400 -8.27 14.73 -20.24
N GLN A 401 -7.17 14.59 -20.98
CA GLN A 401 -5.85 14.31 -20.42
C GLN A 401 -5.44 15.40 -19.41
N ARG A 402 -5.68 16.67 -19.73
CA ARG A 402 -5.43 17.79 -18.81
C ARG A 402 -6.42 17.80 -17.64
N PHE A 403 -7.70 17.51 -17.87
CA PHE A 403 -8.73 17.50 -16.84
C PHE A 403 -8.56 16.39 -15.80
N LEU A 404 -7.87 15.30 -16.15
CA LEU A 404 -7.44 14.28 -15.19
C LEU A 404 -6.42 14.80 -14.18
N SER A 405 -5.73 15.91 -14.44
CA SER A 405 -4.89 16.57 -13.44
C SER A 405 -5.73 17.22 -12.34
N GLN A 406 -5.18 17.24 -11.14
CA GLN A 406 -5.85 17.76 -9.96
C GLN A 406 -4.82 18.32 -8.96
N PRO A 407 -5.02 19.54 -8.43
CA PRO A 407 -4.21 20.06 -7.35
C PRO A 407 -4.51 19.30 -6.04
N PHE A 408 -3.47 18.75 -5.43
CA PHE A 408 -3.55 18.03 -4.15
C PHE A 408 -3.30 18.97 -2.97
N HIS A 409 -3.97 18.70 -1.84
CA HIS A 409 -3.80 19.48 -0.60
C HIS A 409 -2.38 19.31 -0.05
N VAL A 410 -1.88 18.07 -0.05
CA VAL A 410 -0.53 17.77 0.44
C VAL A 410 0.57 18.40 -0.43
N ALA A 411 0.25 18.75 -1.67
CA ALA A 411 1.17 19.38 -2.62
C ALA A 411 1.09 20.91 -2.61
N GLU A 412 0.22 21.52 -1.82
CA GLU A 412 0.02 22.98 -1.78
C GLU A 412 1.31 23.71 -1.37
N VAL A 413 2.09 23.14 -0.44
CA VAL A 413 3.37 23.69 0.02
C VAL A 413 4.40 23.80 -1.12
N PHE A 414 4.37 22.86 -2.07
CA PHE A 414 5.31 22.82 -3.19
C PHE A 414 4.81 23.56 -4.42
N THR A 415 3.49 23.57 -4.65
CA THR A 415 2.87 24.10 -5.88
C THR A 415 2.29 25.51 -5.71
N GLY A 416 2.05 25.95 -4.47
CA GLY A 416 1.39 27.22 -4.14
C GLY A 416 -0.09 27.30 -4.56
N SER A 417 -0.64 26.21 -5.11
CA SER A 417 -2.04 26.14 -5.54
C SER A 417 -2.87 25.37 -4.51
N PRO A 418 -4.04 25.88 -4.11
CA PRO A 418 -4.85 25.21 -3.09
C PRO A 418 -5.35 23.87 -3.59
N GLY A 419 -5.25 22.85 -2.75
CA GLY A 419 -5.78 21.52 -3.02
C GLY A 419 -7.29 21.50 -3.22
N LYS A 420 -7.78 20.52 -3.97
CA LYS A 420 -9.20 20.36 -4.28
C LYS A 420 -9.63 18.92 -4.07
N TYR A 421 -10.65 18.70 -3.24
CA TYR A 421 -11.39 17.44 -3.19
C TYR A 421 -12.53 17.51 -4.22
N VAL A 422 -12.63 16.50 -5.10
CA VAL A 422 -13.67 16.47 -6.15
C VAL A 422 -14.62 15.30 -5.92
N PRO A 423 -15.89 15.54 -5.54
CA PRO A 423 -16.86 14.46 -5.35
C PRO A 423 -17.10 13.65 -6.63
N LEU A 424 -17.45 12.36 -6.48
CA LEU A 424 -17.65 11.45 -7.63
C LEU A 424 -18.69 11.99 -8.62
N LYS A 425 -19.78 12.57 -8.11
CA LYS A 425 -20.85 13.15 -8.94
C LYS A 425 -20.35 14.29 -9.85
N GLU A 426 -19.50 15.16 -9.32
CA GLU A 426 -18.91 16.26 -10.10
C GLU A 426 -17.85 15.75 -11.09
N THR A 427 -17.12 14.69 -10.74
CA THR A 427 -16.21 13.99 -11.66
C THR A 427 -16.98 13.46 -12.87
N ILE A 428 -18.04 12.68 -12.64
CA ILE A 428 -18.88 12.10 -13.69
C ILE A 428 -19.49 13.20 -14.57
N ARG A 429 -20.07 14.24 -13.96
CA ARG A 429 -20.63 15.41 -14.67
C ARG A 429 -19.60 16.09 -15.55
N GLY A 430 -18.41 16.36 -15.02
CA GLY A 430 -17.35 17.05 -15.76
C GLY A 430 -16.86 16.27 -16.97
N PHE A 431 -16.60 14.97 -16.81
CA PHE A 431 -16.17 14.13 -17.94
C PHE A 431 -17.29 13.95 -18.98
N LYS A 432 -18.55 13.84 -18.55
CA LYS A 432 -19.73 13.79 -19.43
C LYS A 432 -19.78 15.00 -20.37
N MET A 433 -19.69 16.21 -19.82
CA MET A 433 -19.74 17.45 -20.61
C MET A 433 -18.60 17.53 -21.65
N ILE A 434 -17.41 17.03 -21.30
CA ILE A 434 -16.27 17.00 -22.24
C ILE A 434 -16.49 15.97 -23.36
N VAL A 435 -16.97 14.76 -23.04
CA VAL A 435 -17.20 13.72 -24.08
C VAL A 435 -18.42 14.02 -24.96
N ASP A 436 -19.42 14.74 -24.43
CA ASP A 436 -20.61 15.18 -25.17
C ASP A 436 -20.34 16.43 -26.04
N GLY A 437 -19.20 17.10 -25.84
CA GLY A 437 -18.76 18.22 -26.67
C GLY A 437 -19.23 19.59 -26.20
N GLU A 438 -19.89 19.68 -25.04
CA GLU A 438 -20.37 20.94 -24.47
C GLU A 438 -19.21 21.93 -24.20
N CYS A 439 -18.02 21.38 -23.93
CA CYS A 439 -16.82 22.17 -23.62
C CYS A 439 -15.84 22.34 -24.80
N ASP A 440 -16.28 22.08 -26.04
CA ASP A 440 -15.41 22.14 -27.22
C ASP A 440 -14.85 23.54 -27.51
N HIS A 441 -15.60 24.58 -27.14
CA HIS A 441 -15.20 25.99 -27.32
C HIS A 441 -14.14 26.48 -26.32
N LEU A 442 -13.91 25.74 -25.21
CA LEU A 442 -12.94 26.13 -24.19
C LEU A 442 -11.49 25.79 -24.61
N PRO A 443 -10.49 26.59 -24.23
CA PRO A 443 -9.08 26.29 -24.49
C PRO A 443 -8.59 25.12 -23.62
N GLU A 444 -7.65 24.31 -24.12
CA GLU A 444 -7.09 23.15 -23.40
C GLU A 444 -6.51 23.52 -22.03
N GLN A 445 -5.87 24.69 -21.92
CA GLN A 445 -5.21 25.17 -20.71
C GLN A 445 -6.19 25.44 -19.56
N ALA A 446 -7.48 25.64 -19.86
CA ALA A 446 -8.51 25.83 -18.84
C ALA A 446 -8.75 24.56 -18.01
N PHE A 447 -8.44 23.38 -18.55
CA PHE A 447 -8.64 22.08 -17.89
C PHE A 447 -7.44 21.63 -17.07
N TYR A 448 -6.31 22.35 -17.13
CA TYR A 448 -5.10 21.96 -16.42
C TYR A 448 -5.12 22.44 -14.97
N MET A 449 -4.83 21.56 -14.01
CA MET A 449 -4.76 21.85 -12.56
C MET A 449 -6.00 22.59 -12.04
N VAL A 450 -7.17 22.00 -12.25
CA VAL A 450 -8.47 22.48 -11.75
C VAL A 450 -9.19 21.34 -11.02
N GLY A 451 -10.10 21.67 -10.10
CA GLY A 451 -10.96 20.70 -9.42
C GLY A 451 -12.12 20.26 -10.31
N THR A 452 -13.27 20.91 -10.16
CA THR A 452 -14.51 20.62 -10.90
C THR A 452 -14.53 21.23 -12.30
N ILE A 453 -15.55 20.87 -13.09
CA ILE A 453 -15.74 21.42 -14.44
C ILE A 453 -16.06 22.93 -14.41
N ASP A 454 -16.76 23.39 -13.38
CA ASP A 454 -17.13 24.80 -13.23
C ASP A 454 -15.88 25.69 -13.07
N GLU A 455 -14.85 25.21 -12.37
CA GLU A 455 -13.54 25.89 -12.28
C GLU A 455 -12.83 25.99 -13.64
N ALA A 456 -13.02 25.02 -14.53
CA ALA A 456 -12.47 25.10 -15.89
C ALA A 456 -13.14 26.23 -16.69
N PHE A 457 -14.46 26.42 -16.55
CA PHE A 457 -15.17 27.54 -17.16
C PHE A 457 -14.71 28.90 -16.59
N GLU A 458 -14.50 28.99 -15.28
CA GLU A 458 -13.97 30.21 -14.65
C GLU A 458 -12.55 30.53 -15.10
N LYS A 459 -11.69 29.51 -15.21
CA LYS A 459 -10.32 29.66 -15.68
C LYS A 459 -10.27 30.07 -17.14
N ALA A 460 -11.14 29.52 -17.99
CA ALA A 460 -11.25 29.93 -19.39
C ALA A 460 -11.57 31.42 -19.54
N LYS A 461 -12.47 31.96 -18.71
CA LYS A 461 -12.80 33.40 -18.69
C LYS A 461 -11.65 34.32 -18.28
N LYS A 462 -10.62 33.78 -17.62
CA LYS A 462 -9.41 34.54 -17.22
C LYS A 462 -8.29 34.46 -18.25
N ILE A 463 -8.34 33.44 -19.12
CA ILE A 463 -7.34 33.21 -20.18
C ILE A 463 -7.74 33.93 -21.48
N GLN A 464 -9.05 34.06 -21.72
CA GLN A 464 -9.62 35.00 -22.70
C GLN A 464 -9.58 36.43 -22.15
#